data_AF-A0A497P4C1-F1
#
_entry.id   AF-A0A497P4C1-F1
#
_cell.length_a   1.000
_cell.length_b   1.000
_cell.length_c   1.000
_cell.angle_alpha   90.00
_cell.angle_beta   90.00
_cell.angle_gamma   90.00
#
_symmetry.space_group_name_H-M   'P 1'
#
loop_
_entity.id
_entity.type
_entity.pdbx_description
1 polymer ?
#
loop_
_entity_poly.entity_id
_entity_poly.type
_entity_poly.pdbx_seq_one_letter_code
_entity_poly.pdbx_strand_id
1 'polypeptide(L)'
;MRRTILKKKPGYTIALALCIIGALMLLIVVWKTWQDKVYSSSNIISALNTSLFNTTLGIGPIELQLIYYTVLGVILLIGGVAILVGRRERVTVVEEVSAILECPFCKNQWRESLSKAHLESMGYPKVRTLSRRKCSSCAKFMRPKIVSTK
;
A
#
# COMPACT_ATOMS: atom_id res chain seq x y z
N MET A 1 8.26 -4.56 18.38
CA MET A 1 7.19 -5.18 17.56
C MET A 1 7.12 -4.37 16.27
N ARG A 2 7.29 -4.97 15.08
CA ARG A 2 7.52 -4.18 13.85
C ARG A 2 6.22 -3.51 13.37
N ARG A 3 6.06 -2.20 13.60
CA ARG A 3 4.91 -1.41 13.10
C ARG A 3 5.21 -0.82 11.73
N THR A 4 4.39 -1.15 10.74
CA THR A 4 4.40 -0.55 9.41
C THR A 4 3.30 0.49 9.29
N ILE A 5 3.65 1.74 9.04
CA ILE A 5 2.68 2.82 8.77
C ILE A 5 2.58 2.97 7.25
N LEU A 6 1.38 2.75 6.70
CA LEU A 6 1.11 2.98 5.28
C LEU A 6 1.03 4.49 5.01
N LYS A 7 2.05 5.05 4.36
CA LYS A 7 2.01 6.43 3.87
C LYS A 7 1.26 6.45 2.54
N LYS A 8 0.06 7.04 2.50
CA LYS A 8 -0.73 7.22 1.27
C LYS A 8 -0.01 8.23 0.35
N LYS A 9 0.67 7.76 -0.70
CA LYS A 9 1.16 8.62 -1.79
C LYS A 9 0.00 8.99 -2.73
N PRO A 10 -0.06 10.23 -3.27
CA PRO A 10 -1.15 10.72 -4.14
C PRO A 10 -1.24 10.02 -5.51
N GLY A 11 -0.39 9.03 -5.79
CA GLY A 11 -0.42 8.25 -7.02
C GLY A 11 -1.43 7.09 -7.05
N TYR A 12 -2.11 6.82 -5.94
CA TYR A 12 -3.08 5.72 -5.83
C TYR A 12 -4.37 5.99 -6.61
N THR A 13 -4.79 7.25 -6.67
CA THR A 13 -6.02 7.67 -7.37
C THR A 13 -5.93 7.39 -8.86
N ILE A 14 -4.80 7.70 -9.50
CA ILE A 14 -4.58 7.47 -10.93
C ILE A 14 -4.57 5.97 -11.25
N ALA A 15 -3.85 5.18 -10.47
CA ALA A 15 -3.77 3.73 -10.70
C ALA A 15 -5.14 3.05 -10.51
N LEU A 16 -5.90 3.49 -9.49
CA LEU A 16 -7.25 3.00 -9.23
C LEU A 16 -8.23 3.42 -10.34
N ALA A 17 -8.13 4.66 -10.84
CA ALA A 17 -8.94 5.12 -11.96
C ALA A 17 -8.67 4.29 -13.24
N LEU A 18 -7.40 4.00 -13.56
CA LEU A 18 -7.05 3.15 -14.70
C LEU A 18 -7.63 1.73 -14.57
N CYS A 19 -7.56 1.13 -13.37
CA CYS A 19 -8.18 -0.16 -13.10
C CYS A 19 -9.70 -0.13 -13.27
N ILE A 20 -10.38 0.91 -12.78
CA ILE A 20 -11.84 1.05 -12.92
C ILE A 20 -12.22 1.18 -14.38
N ILE A 21 -11.53 2.02 -15.15
CA ILE A 21 -11.79 2.21 -16.58
C ILE A 21 -11.57 0.89 -17.35
N GLY A 22 -10.46 0.18 -17.09
CA GLY A 22 -10.20 -1.11 -17.71
C GLY A 22 -11.25 -2.17 -17.35
N ALA A 23 -11.69 -2.21 -16.09
CA ALA A 23 -12.75 -3.12 -15.65
C ALA A 23 -14.10 -2.82 -16.30
N LEU A 24 -14.49 -1.54 -16.40
CA LEU A 24 -15.72 -1.14 -17.09
C LEU A 24 -15.71 -1.54 -18.56
N MET A 25 -14.59 -1.35 -19.26
CA MET A 25 -14.43 -1.76 -20.66
C MET A 25 -14.63 -3.27 -20.83
N LEU A 26 -14.02 -4.09 -19.96
CA LEU A 26 -14.22 -5.54 -20.00
C LEU A 26 -15.64 -5.95 -19.65
N LEU A 27 -16.29 -5.25 -18.71
CA LEU A 27 -17.67 -5.52 -18.32
C LEU A 27 -18.63 -5.26 -19.48
N ILE A 28 -18.39 -4.22 -20.28
CA ILE A 28 -19.15 -3.95 -21.53
C ILE A 28 -18.98 -5.10 -22.53
N VAL A 29 -17.76 -5.64 -22.69
CA VAL A 29 -17.52 -6.79 -23.57
C VAL A 29 -18.25 -8.04 -23.06
N VAL A 30 -18.18 -8.32 -21.76
CA VAL A 30 -18.90 -9.44 -21.15
C VAL A 30 -20.41 -9.28 -21.34
N TRP A 31 -20.93 -8.07 -21.17
CA TRP A 31 -22.34 -7.78 -21.40
C TRP A 31 -22.75 -8.03 -22.86
N LYS A 32 -21.92 -7.62 -23.82
CA LYS A 32 -22.19 -7.84 -25.25
C LYS A 32 -22.14 -9.31 -25.66
N THR A 33 -21.09 -10.01 -25.25
CA THR A 33 -20.98 -11.46 -25.47
C THR A 33 -22.10 -12.25 -24.80
N TRP A 34 -22.63 -11.75 -23.69
CA TRP A 34 -23.83 -12.30 -23.05
C TRP A 34 -25.08 -12.13 -23.91
N GLN A 35 -25.31 -10.93 -24.47
CA GLN A 35 -26.43 -10.69 -25.39
C GLN A 35 -26.35 -11.55 -26.65
N ASP A 36 -25.14 -11.76 -27.17
CA ASP A 36 -24.87 -12.62 -28.34
C ASP A 36 -25.03 -14.13 -28.02
N LYS A 37 -25.46 -14.49 -26.80
CA LYS A 37 -25.68 -15.87 -26.33
C LYS A 37 -24.46 -16.78 -26.50
N VAL A 38 -23.25 -16.20 -26.46
CA VAL A 38 -21.98 -16.94 -26.60
C VAL A 38 -21.88 -18.09 -25.57
N TYR A 39 -22.38 -17.85 -24.35
CA TYR A 39 -22.39 -18.82 -23.25
C TYR A 39 -23.36 -20.00 -23.44
N SER A 40 -24.30 -19.91 -24.39
CA SER A 40 -25.22 -21.00 -24.72
C SER A 40 -24.70 -21.90 -25.84
N SER A 41 -23.55 -21.56 -26.44
CA SER A 41 -22.94 -22.37 -27.49
C SER A 41 -22.22 -23.60 -26.91
N SER A 42 -22.19 -24.70 -27.67
CA SER A 42 -21.43 -25.90 -27.31
C SER A 42 -19.91 -25.66 -27.28
N ASN A 43 -19.43 -24.69 -28.05
CA ASN A 43 -18.01 -24.31 -28.17
C ASN A 43 -17.81 -22.83 -27.81
N ILE A 44 -17.82 -22.55 -26.52
CA ILE A 44 -17.72 -21.18 -25.96
C ILE A 44 -16.51 -20.42 -26.52
N ILE A 45 -15.33 -21.05 -26.62
CA ILE A 45 -14.10 -20.39 -27.09
C ILE A 45 -14.24 -19.95 -28.55
N SER A 46 -14.78 -20.81 -29.41
CA SER A 46 -14.97 -20.49 -30.82
C SER A 46 -16.00 -19.39 -31.01
N ALA A 47 -17.14 -19.48 -30.31
CA ALA A 47 -18.20 -18.47 -30.34
C ALA A 47 -17.71 -17.11 -29.79
N LEU A 48 -16.90 -17.12 -28.74
CA LEU A 48 -16.29 -15.91 -28.18
C LEU A 48 -15.31 -15.29 -29.17
N ASN A 49 -14.48 -16.09 -29.83
CA ASN A 49 -13.56 -15.61 -30.86
C ASN A 49 -14.34 -14.96 -32.02
N THR A 50 -15.40 -15.61 -32.51
CA THR A 50 -16.22 -15.04 -33.58
C THR A 50 -16.91 -13.74 -33.15
N SER A 51 -17.43 -13.65 -31.92
CA SER A 51 -18.04 -12.41 -31.40
C SER A 51 -16.99 -11.30 -31.25
N LEU A 52 -15.79 -11.60 -30.76
CA LEU A 52 -14.73 -10.59 -30.58
C LEU A 52 -14.24 -9.97 -31.89
N PHE A 53 -14.14 -10.77 -32.96
CA PHE A 53 -13.62 -10.32 -34.26
C PHE A 53 -14.71 -9.78 -35.20
N ASN A 54 -15.95 -10.30 -35.10
CA ASN A 54 -17.02 -9.94 -36.03
C ASN A 54 -17.99 -8.90 -35.45
N THR A 55 -18.06 -8.75 -34.12
CA THR A 55 -18.92 -7.75 -33.49
C THR A 55 -18.19 -6.42 -33.45
N THR A 56 -18.76 -5.41 -34.10
CA THR A 56 -18.34 -4.02 -33.97
C THR A 56 -19.16 -3.33 -32.88
N LEU A 57 -18.49 -2.48 -32.11
CA LEU A 57 -19.14 -1.66 -31.10
C LEU A 57 -19.01 -0.19 -31.53
N GLY A 58 -20.13 0.38 -31.96
CA GLY A 58 -20.23 1.82 -32.20
C GLY A 58 -20.50 2.55 -30.88
N ILE A 59 -19.50 3.27 -30.38
CA ILE A 59 -19.70 4.26 -29.31
C ILE A 59 -19.59 5.64 -29.96
N GLY A 60 -20.68 6.11 -30.57
CA GLY A 60 -20.71 7.37 -31.32
C GLY A 60 -20.21 7.23 -32.77
N PRO A 61 -19.46 8.21 -33.32
CA PRO A 61 -19.05 8.21 -34.73
C PRO A 61 -17.92 7.21 -35.06
N ILE A 62 -17.42 6.47 -34.07
CA ILE A 62 -16.30 5.55 -34.23
C ILE A 62 -16.82 4.13 -34.05
N GLU A 63 -16.78 3.34 -35.12
CA GLU A 63 -16.99 1.90 -35.08
C GLU A 63 -15.65 1.19 -34.88
N LEU A 64 -15.46 0.61 -33.70
CA LEU A 64 -14.28 -0.18 -33.37
C LEU A 64 -14.70 -1.62 -33.13
N GLN A 65 -13.88 -2.58 -33.59
CA GLN A 65 -14.10 -3.99 -33.30
C GLN A 65 -13.98 -4.25 -31.80
N LEU A 66 -14.81 -5.18 -31.29
CA LEU A 66 -14.87 -5.55 -29.88
C LEU A 66 -13.51 -6.01 -29.34
N ILE A 67 -12.67 -6.60 -30.20
CA ILE A 67 -11.29 -6.98 -29.87
C ILE A 67 -10.43 -5.80 -29.37
N TYR A 68 -10.56 -4.60 -29.94
CA TYR A 68 -9.75 -3.45 -29.51
C TYR A 68 -10.11 -3.04 -28.09
N TYR A 69 -11.39 -3.09 -27.73
CA TYR A 69 -11.85 -2.84 -26.37
C TYR A 69 -11.29 -3.87 -25.38
N THR A 70 -11.22 -5.15 -25.76
CA THR A 70 -10.62 -6.18 -24.91
C THR A 70 -9.13 -5.97 -24.69
N VAL A 71 -8.37 -5.73 -25.76
CA VAL A 71 -6.92 -5.53 -25.68
C VAL A 71 -6.60 -4.29 -24.85
N LEU A 72 -7.29 -3.18 -25.10
CA LEU A 72 -7.11 -1.94 -24.34
C LEU A 72 -7.48 -2.12 -22.87
N GLY A 73 -8.61 -2.78 -22.59
CA GLY A 73 -9.07 -3.05 -21.22
C GLY A 73 -8.08 -3.90 -20.43
N VAL A 74 -7.52 -4.94 -21.04
CA VAL A 74 -6.49 -5.80 -20.43
C VAL A 74 -5.20 -5.03 -20.17
N ILE A 75 -4.73 -4.24 -21.13
CA ILE A 75 -3.51 -3.43 -20.97
C ILE A 75 -3.67 -2.43 -19.81
N LEU A 76 -4.82 -1.75 -19.73
CA LEU A 76 -5.12 -0.79 -18.66
C LEU A 76 -5.19 -1.48 -17.29
N LEU A 77 -5.77 -2.68 -17.22
CA LEU A 77 -5.83 -3.45 -15.97
C LEU A 77 -4.45 -3.92 -15.52
N ILE A 78 -3.65 -4.50 -16.43
CA ILE A 78 -2.29 -4.95 -16.10
C ILE A 78 -1.43 -3.76 -15.66
N GLY A 79 -1.49 -2.65 -16.40
CA GLY A 79 -0.77 -1.43 -16.06
C GLY A 79 -1.21 -0.87 -14.70
N GLY A 80 -2.52 -0.77 -14.46
CA GLY A 80 -3.07 -0.29 -13.19
C GLY A 80 -2.67 -1.17 -12.01
N VAL A 81 -2.76 -2.50 -12.16
CA VAL A 81 -2.32 -3.47 -11.14
C VAL A 81 -0.81 -3.39 -10.91
N ALA A 82 0.00 -3.29 -11.96
CA ALA A 82 1.44 -3.16 -11.85
C ALA A 82 1.83 -1.87 -11.09
N ILE A 83 1.15 -0.75 -11.37
CA ILE A 83 1.37 0.51 -10.64
C ILE A 83 0.92 0.38 -9.18
N LEU A 84 -0.23 -0.26 -8.92
CA LEU A 84 -0.73 -0.50 -7.57
C LEU A 84 0.21 -1.38 -6.73
N VAL A 85 0.78 -2.43 -7.33
CA VAL A 85 1.73 -3.33 -6.67
C VAL A 85 3.09 -2.66 -6.53
N GLY A 86 3.63 -2.07 -7.59
CA GLY A 86 4.94 -1.43 -7.60
C GLY A 86 5.03 -0.20 -6.68
N ARG A 87 3.93 0.55 -6.51
CA ARG A 87 3.89 1.70 -5.59
C ARG A 87 3.49 1.35 -4.15
N ARG A 88 3.25 0.08 -3.81
CA ARG A 88 3.17 -0.35 -2.39
C ARG A 88 4.58 -0.42 -1.81
N GLU A 89 5.22 0.74 -1.71
CA GLU A 89 6.44 0.90 -0.96
C GLU A 89 6.08 0.74 0.53
N ARG A 90 6.30 -0.47 1.06
CA ARG A 90 6.18 -0.75 2.49
C ARG A 90 7.31 0.00 3.19
N VAL A 91 7.11 1.29 3.46
CA VAL A 91 8.07 2.06 4.24
C VAL A 91 8.05 1.48 5.65
N THR A 92 9.15 0.85 6.06
CA THR A 92 9.38 0.36 7.42
C THR A 92 9.64 1.57 8.31
N VAL A 93 8.57 2.26 8.74
CA VAL A 93 8.70 3.60 9.35
C VAL A 93 9.25 3.60 10.78
N VAL A 94 9.32 2.49 11.52
CA VAL A 94 9.83 2.56 12.90
C VAL A 94 10.69 1.35 13.26
N GLU A 95 12.01 1.55 13.24
CA GLU A 95 12.94 0.76 14.06
C GLU A 95 12.67 1.14 15.52
N GLU A 96 11.92 0.31 16.23
CA GLU A 96 11.81 0.38 17.69
C GLU A 96 13.12 -0.16 18.27
N VAL A 97 13.89 0.69 18.92
CA VAL A 97 15.12 0.34 19.62
C VAL A 97 14.81 0.30 21.10
N SER A 98 15.22 -0.76 21.79
CA SER A 98 15.07 -0.86 23.24
C SER A 98 16.19 -0.08 23.92
N ALA A 99 15.86 1.03 24.57
CA ALA A 99 16.82 1.79 25.34
C ALA A 99 16.77 1.36 26.81
N ILE A 100 17.93 1.09 27.39
CA ILE A 100 18.11 0.90 28.82
C ILE A 100 18.30 2.29 29.44
N LEU A 101 17.36 2.66 30.29
CA LEU A 101 17.33 3.92 31.01
C LEU A 101 17.78 3.70 32.46
N GLU A 102 18.55 4.64 32.98
CA GLU A 102 19.04 4.63 34.35
C GLU A 102 18.60 5.89 35.10
N CYS A 103 18.14 5.71 36.34
CA CYS A 103 17.85 6.80 37.26
C CYS A 103 19.15 7.33 37.90
N PRO A 104 19.44 8.65 37.84
CA PRO A 104 20.67 9.20 38.41
C PRO A 104 20.71 9.15 39.95
N PHE A 105 19.55 9.00 40.62
CA PHE A 105 19.47 9.03 42.09
C PHE A 105 19.58 7.64 42.73
N CYS A 106 18.85 6.64 42.21
CA CYS A 106 18.81 5.29 42.77
C CYS A 106 19.50 4.23 41.91
N LYS A 107 20.06 4.62 40.75
CA LYS A 107 20.69 3.71 39.76
C LYS A 107 19.80 2.57 39.25
N ASN A 108 18.51 2.63 39.51
CA ASN A 108 17.58 1.64 38.98
C ASN A 108 17.56 1.72 37.45
N GLN A 109 17.62 0.56 36.79
CA GLN A 109 17.61 0.44 35.34
C GLN A 109 16.30 -0.18 34.86
N TRP A 110 15.76 0.34 33.77
CA TRP A 110 14.57 -0.24 33.13
C TRP A 110 14.66 -0.12 31.61
N ARG A 111 13.93 -0.99 30.90
CA ARG A 111 13.85 -0.95 29.44
C ARG A 111 12.61 -0.20 28.99
N GLU A 112 12.80 0.73 28.07
CA GLU A 112 11.72 1.35 27.31
C GLU A 112 11.96 1.17 25.82
N SER A 113 10.91 0.85 25.07
CA SER A 113 10.92 0.87 23.62
C SER A 113 10.81 2.32 23.13
N LEU A 114 11.82 2.82 22.45
CA LEU A 114 11.83 4.15 21.84
C LEU A 114 12.04 4.01 20.33
N SER A 115 11.40 4.88 19.55
CA SER A 115 11.69 4.90 18.10
C SER A 115 13.06 5.52 17.85
N LYS A 116 13.80 4.96 16.89
CA LYS A 116 15.09 5.50 16.46
C LYS A 116 15.00 6.97 16.04
N ALA A 117 13.94 7.33 15.32
CA ALA A 117 13.66 8.71 14.93
C ALA A 117 13.48 9.64 16.14
N HIS A 118 12.88 9.15 17.24
CA HIS A 118 12.77 9.95 18.46
C HIS A 118 14.15 10.16 19.11
N LEU A 119 14.98 9.13 19.19
CA LEU A 119 16.36 9.24 19.68
C LEU A 119 17.18 10.24 18.86
N GLU A 120 17.12 10.15 17.53
CA GLU A 120 17.78 11.08 16.62
C GLU A 120 17.26 12.52 16.80
N SER A 121 15.94 12.70 16.93
CA SER A 121 15.34 14.02 17.13
C SER A 121 15.75 14.70 18.45
N MET A 122 16.11 13.90 19.47
CA MET A 122 16.62 14.41 20.74
C MET A 122 18.13 14.69 20.71
N GLY A 123 18.81 14.37 19.61
CA GLY A 123 20.26 14.54 19.46
C GLY A 123 21.10 13.39 20.02
N TYR A 124 20.52 12.19 20.22
CA TYR A 124 21.30 10.99 20.52
C TYR A 124 22.21 10.65 19.32
N PRO A 125 23.48 10.25 19.52
CA PRO A 125 24.12 9.84 20.78
C PRO A 125 24.75 10.97 21.62
N LYS A 126 24.72 12.22 21.14
CA LYS A 126 25.32 13.38 21.84
C LYS A 126 24.53 13.74 23.11
N VAL A 127 23.20 13.70 23.02
CA VAL A 127 22.30 13.92 24.16
C VAL A 127 21.79 12.55 24.65
N ARG A 128 22.15 12.17 25.87
CA ARG A 128 21.74 10.90 26.50
C ARG A 128 20.68 11.05 27.59
N THR A 129 20.09 12.23 27.73
CA THR A 129 19.10 12.52 28.76
C THR A 129 17.71 12.67 28.15
N LEU A 130 16.72 12.01 28.73
CA LEU A 130 15.33 12.09 28.29
C LEU A 130 14.56 13.21 29.01
N SER A 131 13.34 13.45 28.55
CA SER A 131 12.39 14.33 29.22
C SER A 131 12.14 13.91 30.68
N ARG A 132 11.77 14.88 31.52
CA ARG A 132 11.61 14.65 32.96
C ARG A 132 10.43 13.71 33.22
N ARG A 133 10.65 12.65 34.01
CA ARG A 133 9.64 11.66 34.38
C ARG A 133 9.82 11.24 35.83
N LYS A 134 8.76 10.68 36.42
CA LYS A 134 8.79 10.12 37.77
C LYS A 134 9.44 8.73 37.74
N CYS A 135 10.48 8.51 38.54
CA CYS A 135 11.09 7.18 38.67
C CYS A 135 10.14 6.24 39.43
N SER A 136 9.97 5.00 38.94
CA SER A 136 9.11 3.99 39.58
C SER A 136 9.62 3.52 40.94
N SER A 137 10.94 3.48 41.13
CA SER A 137 11.55 2.98 42.37
C SER A 137 11.63 4.04 43.46
N CYS A 138 12.10 5.26 43.15
CA CYS A 138 12.31 6.30 44.16
C CYS A 138 11.27 7.43 44.14
N ALA A 139 10.26 7.36 43.26
CA ALA A 139 9.18 8.34 43.11
C ALA A 139 9.61 9.80 42.83
N LYS A 140 10.90 10.08 42.60
CA LYS A 140 11.42 11.42 42.30
C LYS A 140 11.28 11.76 40.82
N PHE A 141 11.00 13.03 40.52
CA PHE A 141 10.97 13.56 39.16
C PHE A 141 12.39 13.87 38.66
N MET A 142 12.88 13.06 37.73
CA MET A 142 14.26 13.10 37.22
C MET A 142 14.29 12.99 35.70
N ARG A 143 15.44 13.32 35.08
CA ARG A 143 15.70 13.06 33.66
C ARG A 143 16.50 11.76 33.55
N PRO A 144 15.94 10.66 33.02
CA PRO A 144 16.65 9.40 32.94
C PRO A 144 17.79 9.48 31.94
N LYS A 145 18.87 8.74 32.20
CA LYS A 145 20.04 8.65 31.34
C LYS A 145 19.99 7.37 30.50
N ILE A 146 20.19 7.48 29.20
CA ILE A 146 20.30 6.33 28.29
C ILE A 146 21.70 5.73 28.47
N VAL A 147 21.75 4.47 28.94
CA VAL A 147 23.00 3.73 29.18
C VAL A 147 23.39 2.94 27.94
N SER A 148 22.42 2.26 27.34
CA SER A 148 22.63 1.38 26.19
C SER A 148 21.35 1.31 25.35
N THR A 149 21.52 1.13 24.04
CA THR A 149 20.44 0.87 23.08
C THR A 149 20.68 -0.51 22.46
N LYS A 150 19.67 -1.39 22.49
CA LYS A 150 19.67 -2.72 21.89
C LYS A 150 18.52 -2.89 20.92
#